data_AF-Q45Q19-F1
#
_entry.id   AF-Q45Q19-F1
#
_cell.length_a   1.000
_cell.length_b   1.000
_cell.length_c   1.000
_cell.angle_alpha   90.00
_cell.angle_beta   90.00
_cell.angle_gamma   90.00
#
_symmetry.space_group_name_H-M   'P 1'
#
loop_
_entity.id
_entity.type
_entity.pdbx_description
1 polymer ?
#
loop_
_entity_poly.entity_id
_entity_poly.type
_entity_poly.pdbx_seq_one_letter_code
_entity_poly.pdbx_strand_id
1 'polypeptide(L)'
;KTWWSTMWVGNSGSDLQMETQWVMLNIPEIKSYVVIIPIIEGSFRSAMHPGTDGQVLICAESGSTHVKTSSFDAIAYVHVSDNPYRLMKEAYAAVRVHLNTFRLLEEKPVTHLVDKFGWCTWDAFYLTVDPVGIWNGVSDFVEGGISPRFLIIDDGWQSINLDGEDPTRDAKNLVLGGTQMTARLYRFDECEKFRKYKGGSLTGPNAPSFDPKKPKLLIAKAIEIEHAEKERDKAIGSGVTNVSKFETKIQKLKEELHGIFGKEEEEESSAINKGCTSCSCKADNSGMKAFTRDLRTKFKGLDDIFVWHALAGAWGGVRPGATHLNSKIVPCKLSPGLDGTMTDLAVVKIIEGSIGLVHPDQADDFFDSMHSYLSKVGITGVKVDVMHTLEYVSEEYGGRVDLAKAYYKGLTNSLLKNFKGTGLFSSMQQCNDFFYLGTKQNSIGRVGD
;
A
#
# COMPACT_ATOMS: atom_id res chain seq x y z
N LYS A 1 -4.01 -7.12 13.74
CA LYS A 1 -4.70 -6.07 12.96
C LYS A 1 -4.81 -6.60 11.53
N THR A 2 -5.78 -6.19 10.71
CA THR A 2 -5.96 -6.69 9.33
C THR A 2 -4.68 -6.75 8.49
N TRP A 3 -3.83 -5.73 8.63
CA TRP A 3 -2.63 -5.54 7.82
C TRP A 3 -1.34 -5.99 8.51
N TRP A 4 -1.40 -6.20 9.83
CA TRP A 4 -0.25 -6.34 10.72
C TRP A 4 -0.44 -7.51 11.68
N SER A 5 0.55 -8.41 11.72
CA SER A 5 0.63 -9.44 12.74
C SER A 5 1.18 -8.87 14.04
N THR A 6 0.65 -9.35 15.17
CA THR A 6 1.20 -9.09 16.49
C THR A 6 1.62 -10.43 17.11
N MET A 7 2.60 -10.40 18.00
CA MET A 7 2.94 -11.56 18.80
C MET A 7 1.97 -11.67 19.98
N TRP A 8 1.50 -12.88 20.25
CA TRP A 8 0.71 -13.20 21.43
C TRP A 8 1.28 -14.42 22.15
N VAL A 9 1.13 -14.47 23.48
CA VAL A 9 1.57 -15.59 24.31
C VAL A 9 0.42 -15.97 25.23
N GLY A 10 0.13 -17.27 25.29
CA GLY A 10 -0.94 -17.83 26.12
C GLY A 10 -0.64 -19.28 26.49
N ASN A 11 -1.55 -19.88 27.24
CA ASN A 11 -1.48 -21.28 27.67
C ASN A 11 -2.73 -22.10 27.27
N SER A 12 -3.68 -21.46 26.58
CA SER A 12 -4.93 -22.04 26.13
C SER A 12 -5.18 -21.73 24.65
N GLY A 13 -5.85 -22.63 23.92
CA GLY A 13 -6.30 -22.32 22.56
C GLY A 13 -7.27 -21.14 22.49
N SER A 14 -7.99 -20.87 23.59
CA SER A 14 -8.86 -19.71 23.72
C SER A 14 -8.10 -18.37 23.83
N ASP A 15 -6.79 -18.40 24.10
CA ASP A 15 -5.95 -17.20 24.12
C ASP A 15 -5.54 -16.75 22.71
N LEU A 16 -5.71 -17.60 21.70
CA LEU A 16 -5.36 -17.26 20.31
C LEU A 16 -6.17 -16.06 19.84
N GLN A 17 -5.55 -15.27 18.96
CA GLN A 17 -6.26 -14.20 18.28
C GLN A 17 -6.89 -14.73 16.99
N MET A 18 -7.98 -14.11 16.55
CA MET A 18 -8.54 -14.39 15.23
C MET A 18 -7.46 -14.20 14.15
N GLU A 19 -7.51 -15.03 13.10
CA GLU A 19 -6.55 -14.99 12.00
C GLU A 19 -5.08 -15.22 12.43
N THR A 20 -4.84 -16.14 13.39
CA THR A 20 -3.47 -16.51 13.79
C THR A 20 -2.77 -17.29 12.66
N GLN A 21 -1.62 -16.78 12.20
CA GLN A 21 -0.89 -17.27 11.02
C GLN A 21 0.06 -18.45 11.32
N TRP A 22 0.47 -18.64 12.58
CA TRP A 22 1.21 -19.81 13.07
C TRP A 22 1.20 -19.79 14.61
N VAL A 23 1.41 -20.94 15.25
CA VAL A 23 1.59 -21.06 16.71
C VAL A 23 2.82 -21.89 17.01
N MET A 24 3.59 -21.47 18.01
CA MET A 24 4.71 -22.23 18.54
C MET A 24 4.39 -22.67 19.97
N LEU A 25 4.52 -23.97 20.23
CA LEU A 25 4.29 -24.60 21.52
C LEU A 25 5.63 -25.03 22.11
N ASN A 26 5.84 -24.72 23.38
CA ASN A 26 6.92 -25.30 24.17
C ASN A 26 6.41 -26.61 24.81
N ILE A 27 7.13 -27.72 24.61
CA ILE A 27 6.76 -29.04 25.14
C ILE A 27 7.88 -29.53 26.09
N PRO A 28 7.83 -29.16 27.38
CA PRO A 28 8.89 -29.46 28.35
C PRO A 28 9.15 -30.96 28.55
N GLU A 29 8.11 -31.80 28.43
CA GLU A 29 8.17 -33.24 28.67
C GLU A 29 9.16 -33.95 27.74
N ILE A 30 9.32 -33.44 26.52
CA ILE A 30 10.25 -33.94 25.50
C ILE A 30 11.35 -32.93 25.18
N LYS A 31 11.49 -31.86 25.98
CA LYS A 31 12.48 -30.79 25.79
C LYS A 31 12.50 -30.26 24.34
N SER A 32 11.32 -30.08 23.75
CA SER A 32 11.19 -29.73 22.33
C SER A 32 10.15 -28.64 22.12
N TYR A 33 10.13 -28.10 20.92
CA TYR A 33 9.18 -27.10 20.45
C TYR A 33 8.41 -27.66 19.26
N VAL A 34 7.13 -27.30 19.16
CA VAL A 34 6.27 -27.66 18.04
C VAL A 34 5.80 -26.38 17.37
N VAL A 35 5.86 -26.29 16.05
CA VAL A 35 5.16 -25.24 15.29
C VAL A 35 4.03 -25.85 14.49
N ILE A 36 2.87 -25.19 14.51
CA ILE A 36 1.75 -25.49 13.63
C ILE A 36 1.57 -24.29 12.70
N ILE A 37 1.64 -24.55 11.40
CA ILE A 37 1.60 -23.54 10.34
C ILE A 37 0.43 -23.86 9.41
N PRO A 38 -0.67 -23.09 9.45
CA PRO A 38 -1.71 -23.14 8.43
C PRO A 38 -1.16 -22.89 7.02
N ILE A 39 -1.58 -23.71 6.05
CA ILE A 39 -1.10 -23.68 4.66
C ILE A 39 -2.27 -23.51 3.68
N ILE A 40 -1.95 -23.47 2.39
CA ILE A 40 -2.91 -23.39 1.29
C ILE A 40 -3.13 -24.77 0.70
N GLU A 41 -4.39 -25.10 0.40
CA GLU A 41 -4.76 -26.27 -0.37
C GLU A 41 -5.78 -25.89 -1.45
N GLY A 42 -5.42 -26.14 -2.72
CA GLY A 42 -6.25 -25.77 -3.86
C GLY A 42 -6.52 -24.26 -3.93
N SER A 43 -7.79 -23.89 -3.76
CA SER A 43 -8.29 -22.51 -3.74
C SER A 43 -8.61 -22.02 -2.31
N PHE A 44 -8.20 -22.77 -1.29
CA PHE A 44 -8.47 -22.49 0.12
C PHE A 44 -7.17 -22.16 0.83
N ARG A 45 -7.24 -21.19 1.73
CA ARG A 45 -6.17 -20.89 2.69
C ARG A 45 -6.70 -21.11 4.09
N SER A 46 -5.78 -21.39 5.02
CA SER A 46 -6.18 -21.65 6.39
C SER A 46 -5.57 -20.68 7.39
N ALA A 47 -6.24 -20.47 8.52
CA ALA A 47 -5.68 -19.81 9.71
C ALA A 47 -6.20 -20.46 10.98
N MET A 48 -5.58 -20.12 12.11
CA MET A 48 -6.03 -20.58 13.42
C MET A 48 -6.90 -19.53 14.11
N HIS A 49 -8.02 -19.98 14.66
CA HIS A 49 -8.95 -19.17 15.45
C HIS A 49 -9.03 -19.73 16.88
N PRO A 50 -9.31 -18.87 17.88
CA PRO A 50 -9.65 -19.33 19.22
C PRO A 50 -10.94 -20.15 19.21
N GLY A 51 -10.92 -21.27 19.93
CA GLY A 51 -12.11 -22.08 20.22
C GLY A 51 -12.57 -21.92 21.67
N THR A 52 -13.72 -22.51 22.00
CA THR A 52 -14.23 -22.60 23.38
C THR A 52 -13.48 -23.66 24.17
N ASP A 53 -13.40 -23.50 25.50
CA ASP A 53 -12.81 -24.49 26.42
C ASP A 53 -11.38 -24.93 26.04
N GLY A 54 -10.57 -23.99 25.57
CA GLY A 54 -9.17 -24.21 25.20
C GLY A 54 -8.94 -24.88 23.85
N GLN A 55 -9.99 -25.05 23.04
CA GLN A 55 -9.86 -25.57 21.68
C GLN A 55 -9.10 -24.61 20.76
N VAL A 56 -8.39 -25.17 19.77
CA VAL A 56 -7.81 -24.45 18.64
C VAL A 56 -8.56 -24.89 17.39
N LEU A 57 -9.08 -23.93 16.63
CA LEU A 57 -9.78 -24.20 15.38
C LEU A 57 -8.86 -23.86 14.21
N ILE A 58 -8.70 -24.78 13.26
CA ILE A 58 -8.07 -24.48 11.97
C ILE A 58 -9.21 -24.23 10.98
N CYS A 59 -9.37 -22.98 10.55
CA CYS A 59 -10.39 -22.58 9.60
C CYS A 59 -9.78 -22.59 8.20
N ALA A 60 -10.37 -23.34 7.26
CA ALA A 60 -10.03 -23.29 5.84
C ALA A 60 -11.14 -22.59 5.07
N GLU A 61 -10.78 -21.60 4.26
CA GLU A 61 -11.75 -20.78 3.53
C GLU A 61 -11.26 -20.39 2.14
N SER A 62 -12.20 -20.32 1.19
CA SER A 62 -11.97 -19.83 -0.16
C SER A 62 -12.27 -18.34 -0.29
N GLY A 63 -13.08 -17.74 0.60
CA GLY A 63 -13.59 -16.37 0.43
C GLY A 63 -14.67 -16.23 -0.66
N SER A 64 -15.22 -17.34 -1.16
CA SER A 64 -16.24 -17.35 -2.22
C SER A 64 -17.33 -18.38 -1.94
N THR A 65 -18.60 -18.00 -2.12
CA THR A 65 -19.73 -18.92 -2.04
C THR A 65 -19.82 -19.87 -3.24
N HIS A 66 -19.07 -19.63 -4.32
CA HIS A 66 -19.01 -20.49 -5.50
C HIS A 66 -17.95 -21.58 -5.38
N VAL A 67 -16.97 -21.41 -4.47
CA VAL A 67 -15.84 -22.34 -4.31
C VAL A 67 -15.99 -23.11 -3.01
N LYS A 68 -16.46 -24.36 -3.12
CA LYS A 68 -16.75 -25.24 -1.98
C LYS A 68 -16.03 -26.57 -2.11
N THR A 69 -15.65 -27.14 -0.98
CA THR A 69 -15.20 -28.53 -0.85
C THR A 69 -15.75 -29.11 0.46
N SER A 70 -15.78 -30.43 0.56
CA SER A 70 -16.14 -31.15 1.78
C SER A 70 -14.98 -31.92 2.41
N SER A 71 -13.79 -31.89 1.81
CA SER A 71 -12.61 -32.58 2.30
C SER A 71 -11.33 -31.83 1.91
N PHE A 72 -10.29 -32.04 2.71
CA PHE A 72 -8.95 -31.47 2.57
C PHE A 72 -7.92 -32.55 2.92
N ASP A 73 -6.81 -32.56 2.20
CA ASP A 73 -5.67 -33.44 2.45
C ASP A 73 -4.67 -32.82 3.44
N ALA A 74 -4.40 -31.51 3.34
CA ALA A 74 -3.38 -30.81 4.12
C ALA A 74 -3.65 -29.29 4.25
N ILE A 75 -4.28 -28.89 5.36
CA ILE A 75 -4.55 -27.46 5.69
C ILE A 75 -3.60 -26.87 6.73
N ALA A 76 -2.74 -27.70 7.34
CA ALA A 76 -1.69 -27.24 8.25
C ALA A 76 -0.47 -28.18 8.20
N TYR A 77 0.69 -27.60 8.44
CA TYR A 77 1.95 -28.31 8.61
C TYR A 77 2.37 -28.28 10.08
N VAL A 78 2.82 -29.42 10.61
CA VAL A 78 3.32 -29.55 11.99
C VAL A 78 4.77 -29.97 11.94
N HIS A 79 5.60 -29.27 12.71
CA HIS A 79 7.03 -29.57 12.81
C HIS A 79 7.48 -29.60 14.27
N VAL A 80 8.42 -30.48 14.59
CA VAL A 80 8.99 -30.61 15.94
C VAL A 80 10.51 -30.44 15.85
N SER A 81 11.07 -29.63 16.74
CA SER A 81 12.51 -29.39 16.83
C SER A 81 12.91 -29.19 18.29
N ASP A 82 14.08 -29.64 18.70
CA ASP A 82 14.65 -29.37 20.03
C ASP A 82 15.21 -27.94 20.16
N ASN A 83 15.22 -27.19 19.04
CA ASN A 83 15.79 -25.85 18.96
C ASN A 83 14.79 -24.84 18.35
N PRO A 84 14.30 -23.86 19.13
CA PRO A 84 13.28 -22.92 18.66
C PRO A 84 13.81 -21.96 17.59
N TYR A 85 15.14 -21.76 17.51
CA TYR A 85 15.77 -20.90 16.50
C TYR A 85 15.89 -21.57 15.13
N ARG A 86 15.80 -22.91 15.06
CA ARG A 86 15.81 -23.66 13.80
C ARG A 86 14.40 -24.06 13.34
N LEU A 87 13.49 -24.25 14.29
CA LEU A 87 12.10 -24.68 14.10
C LEU A 87 11.42 -24.02 12.89
N MET A 88 11.41 -22.68 12.81
CA MET A 88 10.76 -21.95 11.71
C MET A 88 11.45 -22.18 10.37
N LYS A 89 12.79 -22.25 10.33
CA LYS A 89 13.55 -22.47 9.09
C LYS A 89 13.31 -23.88 8.55
N GLU A 90 13.36 -24.88 9.42
CA GLU A 90 13.12 -26.28 9.06
C GLU A 90 11.67 -26.46 8.57
N ALA A 91 10.71 -25.88 9.29
CA ALA A 91 9.30 -25.97 8.93
C ALA A 91 8.98 -25.30 7.60
N TYR A 92 9.42 -24.05 7.39
CA TYR A 92 9.19 -23.36 6.13
C TYR A 92 9.96 -24.00 4.96
N ALA A 93 11.09 -24.66 5.19
CA ALA A 93 11.76 -25.44 4.14
C ALA A 93 10.89 -26.62 3.66
N ALA A 94 10.25 -27.35 4.58
CA ALA A 94 9.32 -28.40 4.22
C ALA A 94 8.07 -27.84 3.51
N VAL A 95 7.46 -26.77 4.04
CA VAL A 95 6.31 -26.10 3.42
C VAL A 95 6.66 -25.56 2.02
N ARG A 96 7.87 -25.03 1.83
CA ARG A 96 8.39 -24.57 0.54
C ARG A 96 8.45 -25.69 -0.49
N VAL A 97 8.92 -26.88 -0.11
CA VAL A 97 8.96 -28.05 -1.00
C VAL A 97 7.55 -28.54 -1.31
N HIS A 98 6.69 -28.63 -0.29
CA HIS A 98 5.31 -29.11 -0.44
C HIS A 98 4.45 -28.23 -1.36
N LEU A 99 4.40 -26.91 -1.10
CA LEU A 99 3.54 -25.99 -1.85
C LEU A 99 4.13 -25.58 -3.19
N ASN A 100 5.46 -25.48 -3.28
CA ASN A 100 6.18 -25.06 -4.47
C ASN A 100 5.75 -23.73 -5.13
N THR A 101 5.15 -22.82 -4.37
CA THR A 101 4.57 -21.57 -4.88
C THR A 101 5.34 -20.30 -4.50
N PHE A 102 6.12 -20.33 -3.42
CA PHE A 102 6.95 -19.23 -2.93
C PHE A 102 8.43 -19.59 -2.95
N ARG A 103 9.28 -18.72 -2.41
CA ARG A 103 10.71 -18.99 -2.18
C ARG A 103 11.10 -18.58 -0.77
N LEU A 104 12.07 -19.28 -0.17
CA LEU A 104 12.67 -18.85 1.10
C LEU A 104 13.54 -17.61 0.90
N LEU A 105 13.86 -16.90 1.98
CA LEU A 105 14.70 -15.71 1.92
C LEU A 105 16.08 -16.03 1.32
N GLU A 106 16.67 -17.16 1.71
CA GLU A 106 17.97 -17.66 1.27
C GLU A 106 18.00 -18.07 -0.20
N GLU A 107 16.83 -18.34 -0.79
CA GLU A 107 16.72 -18.64 -2.22
C GLU A 107 16.66 -17.35 -3.06
N LYS A 108 16.28 -16.22 -2.47
CA LYS A 108 16.05 -14.97 -3.20
C LYS A 108 17.34 -14.18 -3.38
N PRO A 109 17.46 -13.39 -4.46
CA PRO A 109 18.56 -12.45 -4.58
C PRO A 109 18.53 -11.46 -3.42
N VAL A 110 19.70 -11.19 -2.84
CA VAL A 110 19.88 -10.10 -1.89
C VAL A 110 19.59 -8.79 -2.63
N THR A 111 18.68 -8.00 -2.09
CA THR A 111 18.36 -6.69 -2.64
C THR A 111 19.57 -5.76 -2.53
N HIS A 112 19.82 -4.95 -3.57
CA HIS A 112 20.89 -3.95 -3.54
C HIS A 112 20.64 -2.81 -2.55
N LEU A 113 19.48 -2.82 -1.87
CA LEU A 113 19.08 -1.83 -0.86
C LEU A 113 19.44 -2.23 0.57
N VAL A 114 19.87 -3.47 0.82
CA VAL A 114 19.96 -4.04 2.18
C VAL A 114 20.84 -3.22 3.13
N ASP A 115 21.93 -2.64 2.62
CA ASP A 115 22.88 -1.83 3.38
C ASP A 115 22.79 -0.34 3.05
N LYS A 116 21.64 0.10 2.51
CA LYS A 116 21.42 1.49 2.11
C LYS A 116 20.52 2.21 3.11
N PHE A 117 20.89 3.44 3.47
CA PHE A 117 19.98 4.38 4.10
C PHE A 117 19.08 5.02 3.05
N GLY A 118 17.78 5.13 3.33
CA GLY A 118 16.82 5.79 2.44
C GLY A 118 15.72 6.50 3.22
N TRP A 119 14.92 7.28 2.49
CA TRP A 119 13.88 8.12 3.07
C TRP A 119 12.54 7.88 2.39
N CYS A 120 11.46 7.86 3.19
CA CYS A 120 10.08 7.74 2.74
C CYS A 120 9.34 9.04 3.04
N THR A 121 8.61 9.58 2.08
CA THR A 121 7.98 10.91 2.18
C THR A 121 6.74 10.96 3.07
N TRP A 122 6.21 9.80 3.50
CA TRP A 122 4.90 9.70 4.16
C TRP A 122 4.76 10.59 5.40
N ASP A 123 5.59 10.42 6.43
CA ASP A 123 5.44 11.18 7.69
C ASP A 123 5.80 12.67 7.54
N ALA A 124 6.51 13.03 6.46
CA ALA A 124 6.90 14.41 6.18
C ALA A 124 5.77 15.21 5.50
N PHE A 125 4.99 14.56 4.62
CA PHE A 125 4.04 15.28 3.76
C PHE A 125 2.65 14.65 3.66
N TYR A 126 2.50 13.38 4.02
CA TYR A 126 1.32 12.57 3.69
C TYR A 126 0.93 12.81 2.22
N LEU A 127 -0.33 13.14 1.94
CA LEU A 127 -0.85 13.35 0.59
C LEU A 127 -0.44 14.70 -0.02
N THR A 128 0.20 15.58 0.75
CA THR A 128 0.68 16.88 0.27
C THR A 128 2.05 16.81 -0.40
N VAL A 129 2.63 15.61 -0.52
CA VAL A 129 3.95 15.39 -1.16
C VAL A 129 4.02 16.00 -2.56
N ASP A 130 5.08 16.75 -2.84
CA ASP A 130 5.31 17.41 -4.12
C ASP A 130 6.82 17.50 -4.46
N PRO A 131 7.19 17.90 -5.69
CA PRO A 131 8.59 18.04 -6.08
C PRO A 131 9.43 19.01 -5.22
N VAL A 132 8.83 20.11 -4.76
CA VAL A 132 9.55 21.15 -3.99
C VAL A 132 9.88 20.63 -2.59
N GLY A 133 8.90 20.03 -1.91
CA GLY A 133 9.06 19.42 -0.59
C GLY A 133 10.05 18.27 -0.62
N ILE A 134 9.98 17.37 -1.61
CA ILE A 134 10.94 16.27 -1.74
C ILE A 134 12.37 16.81 -1.93
N TRP A 135 12.56 17.80 -2.81
CA TRP A 135 13.89 18.36 -3.06
C TRP A 135 14.52 18.99 -1.82
N ASN A 136 13.73 19.74 -1.06
CA ASN A 136 14.20 20.36 0.18
C ASN A 136 14.46 19.30 1.24
N GLY A 137 13.59 18.29 1.39
CA GLY A 137 13.83 17.20 2.34
C GLY A 137 15.11 16.41 2.06
N VAL A 138 15.41 16.10 0.79
CA VAL A 138 16.70 15.46 0.42
C VAL A 138 17.88 16.43 0.65
N SER A 139 17.70 17.73 0.38
CA SER A 139 18.73 18.76 0.67
C SER A 139 19.05 18.82 2.16
N ASP A 140 18.04 18.85 3.04
CA ASP A 140 18.20 18.90 4.49
C ASP A 140 19.01 17.71 5.01
N PHE A 141 18.77 16.50 4.50
CA PHE A 141 19.59 15.34 4.84
C PHE A 141 21.05 15.55 4.46
N VAL A 142 21.30 15.97 3.21
CA VAL A 142 22.65 16.17 2.68
C VAL A 142 23.39 17.27 3.44
N GLU A 143 22.73 18.38 3.73
CA GLU A 143 23.26 19.47 4.56
C GLU A 143 23.52 19.02 6.00
N GLY A 144 22.69 18.12 6.52
CA GLY A 144 22.90 17.42 7.80
C GLY A 144 24.01 16.36 7.78
N GLY A 145 24.67 16.14 6.64
CA GLY A 145 25.80 15.22 6.50
C GLY A 145 25.43 13.77 6.18
N ILE A 146 24.17 13.47 5.88
CA ILE A 146 23.69 12.12 5.52
C ILE A 146 23.07 12.16 4.13
N SER A 147 23.49 11.30 3.22
CA SER A 147 22.91 11.25 1.86
C SER A 147 22.04 10.00 1.69
N PRO A 148 20.70 10.13 1.59
CA PRO A 148 19.83 9.02 1.25
C PRO A 148 20.25 8.40 -0.08
N ARG A 149 20.43 7.07 -0.09
CA ARG A 149 20.78 6.31 -1.30
C ARG A 149 19.54 5.89 -2.09
N PHE A 150 18.39 5.85 -1.43
CA PHE A 150 17.10 5.69 -2.07
C PHE A 150 16.02 6.59 -1.45
N LEU A 151 15.02 6.92 -2.26
CA LEU A 151 13.84 7.70 -1.90
C LEU A 151 12.59 6.87 -2.21
N ILE A 152 11.60 6.85 -1.32
CA ILE A 152 10.24 6.36 -1.60
C ILE A 152 9.32 7.58 -1.61
N ILE A 153 8.78 7.92 -2.79
CA ILE A 153 7.68 8.86 -2.94
C ILE A 153 6.40 8.10 -2.56
N ASP A 154 5.97 8.27 -1.33
CA ASP A 154 4.79 7.61 -0.76
C ASP A 154 3.47 8.21 -1.31
N ASP A 155 2.33 7.73 -0.81
CA ASP A 155 1.00 8.10 -1.32
C ASP A 155 0.79 9.63 -1.47
N GLY A 156 0.05 10.02 -2.50
CA GLY A 156 -0.18 11.42 -2.90
C GLY A 156 0.43 11.82 -4.25
N TRP A 157 1.20 10.96 -4.92
CA TRP A 157 1.74 11.25 -6.27
C TRP A 157 0.88 10.70 -7.42
N GLN A 158 -0.01 9.73 -7.14
CA GLN A 158 -0.83 9.07 -8.17
C GLN A 158 -1.96 9.98 -8.66
N SER A 159 -2.32 9.85 -9.94
CA SER A 159 -3.52 10.47 -10.50
C SER A 159 -4.78 9.73 -10.06
N ILE A 160 -5.43 10.25 -9.01
CA ILE A 160 -6.62 9.68 -8.40
C ILE A 160 -7.78 10.67 -8.40
N ASN A 161 -9.01 10.17 -8.46
CA ASN A 161 -10.21 10.96 -8.24
C ASN A 161 -11.34 10.16 -7.59
N LEU A 162 -12.32 10.88 -7.06
CA LEU A 162 -13.51 10.29 -6.46
C LEU A 162 -14.57 10.04 -7.55
N ASP A 163 -15.42 9.01 -7.36
CA ASP A 163 -16.43 8.62 -8.36
C ASP A 163 -17.43 9.75 -8.67
N GLY A 164 -17.69 10.65 -7.71
CA GLY A 164 -18.56 11.82 -7.86
C GLY A 164 -17.89 13.07 -8.43
N GLU A 165 -16.59 13.04 -8.69
CA GLU A 165 -15.83 14.15 -9.25
C GLU A 165 -15.56 13.99 -10.75
N ASP A 166 -15.03 15.05 -11.38
CA ASP A 166 -14.62 15.04 -12.78
C ASP A 166 -13.65 13.87 -13.05
N PRO A 167 -14.02 12.92 -13.92
CA PRO A 167 -13.24 11.71 -14.17
C PRO A 167 -11.86 11.97 -14.80
N THR A 168 -11.60 13.20 -15.26
CA THR A 168 -10.39 13.58 -15.99
C THR A 168 -9.41 14.41 -15.17
N ARG A 169 -9.78 14.78 -13.94
CA ARG A 169 -8.98 15.64 -13.06
C ARG A 169 -8.63 14.93 -11.77
N ASP A 170 -7.49 15.32 -11.18
CA ASP A 170 -7.07 14.80 -9.89
C ASP A 170 -7.95 15.40 -8.76
N ALA A 171 -8.24 14.59 -7.75
CA ALA A 171 -8.87 15.06 -6.52
C ALA A 171 -7.97 16.10 -5.84
N LYS A 172 -8.57 17.20 -5.38
CA LYS A 172 -7.87 18.33 -4.76
C LYS A 172 -7.94 18.27 -3.24
N ASN A 173 -7.03 19.01 -2.58
CA ASN A 173 -7.06 19.30 -1.14
C ASN A 173 -7.00 18.06 -0.22
N LEU A 174 -6.41 16.97 -0.71
CA LEU A 174 -6.12 15.78 0.09
C LEU A 174 -4.87 16.02 0.94
N VAL A 175 -4.96 15.76 2.25
CA VAL A 175 -3.86 16.00 3.20
C VAL A 175 -3.50 14.72 3.96
N LEU A 176 -4.46 14.15 4.69
CA LEU A 176 -4.25 12.96 5.54
C LEU A 176 -4.92 11.73 4.96
N GLY A 177 -4.53 10.56 5.51
CA GLY A 177 -5.22 9.31 5.27
C GLY A 177 -6.67 9.32 5.76
N GLY A 178 -7.58 8.76 4.96
CA GLY A 178 -9.01 8.73 5.20
C GLY A 178 -9.78 8.84 3.89
N THR A 179 -10.18 10.04 3.49
CA THR A 179 -11.03 10.26 2.30
C THR A 179 -10.41 9.76 0.99
N GLN A 180 -9.08 9.86 0.84
CA GLN A 180 -8.42 9.37 -0.37
C GLN A 180 -8.53 7.85 -0.53
N MET A 181 -8.85 7.11 0.54
CA MET A 181 -8.95 5.66 0.49
C MET A 181 -10.13 5.17 -0.37
N THR A 182 -11.09 6.02 -0.69
CA THR A 182 -12.19 5.72 -1.63
C THR A 182 -11.90 6.20 -3.05
N ALA A 183 -10.80 6.94 -3.26
CA ALA A 183 -10.41 7.45 -4.57
C ALA A 183 -9.77 6.36 -5.43
N ARG A 184 -9.95 6.50 -6.75
CA ARG A 184 -9.52 5.50 -7.73
C ARG A 184 -8.52 6.09 -8.69
N LEU A 185 -7.57 5.26 -9.11
CA LEU A 185 -6.64 5.56 -10.17
C LEU A 185 -7.41 5.71 -11.49
N TYR A 186 -7.31 6.87 -12.14
CA TYR A 186 -7.97 7.10 -13.44
C TYR A 186 -6.97 7.13 -14.62
N ARG A 187 -5.67 7.18 -14.34
CA ARG A 187 -4.57 7.09 -15.31
C ARG A 187 -3.27 6.68 -14.62
N PHE A 188 -2.32 6.12 -15.36
CA PHE A 188 -1.10 5.53 -14.79
C PHE A 188 0.05 6.51 -14.52
N ASP A 189 0.02 7.67 -15.16
CA ASP A 189 1.00 8.73 -14.96
C ASP A 189 0.71 9.55 -13.70
N GLU A 190 1.72 10.31 -13.28
CA GLU A 190 1.68 11.11 -12.06
C GLU A 190 0.59 12.19 -12.08
N CYS A 191 0.16 12.59 -10.88
CA CYS A 191 -0.77 13.69 -10.69
C CYS A 191 -0.19 15.05 -11.06
N GLU A 192 -1.06 16.05 -11.12
CA GLU A 192 -0.79 17.43 -11.53
C GLU A 192 0.42 18.04 -10.79
N LYS A 193 0.57 17.76 -9.48
CA LYS A 193 1.71 18.24 -8.66
C LYS A 193 3.06 17.90 -9.27
N PHE A 194 3.21 16.70 -9.80
CA PHE A 194 4.44 16.23 -10.43
C PHE A 194 4.45 16.51 -11.93
N ARG A 195 3.32 16.37 -12.62
CA ARG A 195 3.18 16.61 -14.06
C ARG A 195 3.54 18.04 -14.46
N LYS A 196 3.24 19.02 -13.60
CA LYS A 196 3.56 20.44 -13.84
C LYS A 196 5.05 20.78 -13.70
N TYR A 197 5.84 19.89 -13.07
CA TYR A 197 7.27 20.11 -12.85
C TYR A 197 8.00 20.43 -14.16
N LYS A 198 8.90 21.41 -14.12
CA LYS A 198 9.75 21.81 -15.26
C LYS A 198 11.20 21.54 -14.91
N GLY A 199 11.90 20.83 -15.77
CA GLY A 199 13.30 20.49 -15.54
C GLY A 199 14.17 21.72 -15.33
N GLY A 200 15.02 21.68 -14.30
CA GLY A 200 15.91 22.74 -13.86
C GLY A 200 15.27 23.78 -12.95
N SER A 201 13.95 23.74 -12.71
CA SER A 201 13.24 24.77 -11.96
C SER A 201 13.73 24.92 -10.51
N LEU A 202 14.15 23.82 -9.87
CA LEU A 202 14.64 23.82 -8.48
C LEU A 202 16.14 24.14 -8.35
N THR A 203 16.84 24.25 -9.48
CA THR A 203 18.27 24.57 -9.52
C THR A 203 18.56 25.96 -10.07
N GLY A 204 17.56 26.59 -10.70
CA GLY A 204 17.69 27.90 -11.33
C GLY A 204 17.64 29.06 -10.33
N PRO A 205 17.97 30.28 -10.78
CA PRO A 205 17.94 31.48 -9.92
C PRO A 205 16.53 31.84 -9.43
N ASN A 206 15.49 31.32 -10.09
CA ASN A 206 14.07 31.54 -9.75
C ASN A 206 13.45 30.29 -9.12
N ALA A 207 14.23 29.50 -8.38
CA ALA A 207 13.70 28.32 -7.70
C ALA A 207 12.60 28.74 -6.70
N PRO A 208 11.46 28.03 -6.65
CA PRO A 208 10.40 28.31 -5.70
C PRO A 208 10.91 28.16 -4.27
N SER A 209 10.53 29.08 -3.40
CA SER A 209 10.82 28.97 -1.97
C SER A 209 10.01 27.84 -1.35
N PHE A 210 10.60 27.13 -0.39
CA PHE A 210 9.91 26.13 0.41
C PHE A 210 9.73 26.63 1.84
N ASP A 211 8.48 26.69 2.31
CA ASP A 211 8.18 26.95 3.72
C ASP A 211 8.04 25.60 4.47
N PRO A 212 9.01 25.20 5.29
CA PRO A 212 8.94 23.94 6.03
C PRO A 212 7.82 23.92 7.09
N LYS A 213 7.21 25.06 7.42
CA LYS A 213 6.04 25.12 8.32
C LYS A 213 4.73 24.81 7.60
N LYS A 214 4.67 24.97 6.28
CA LYS A 214 3.43 24.81 5.53
C LYS A 214 2.88 23.38 5.56
N PRO A 215 3.66 22.31 5.26
CA PRO A 215 3.15 20.94 5.38
C PRO A 215 2.65 20.64 6.80
N LYS A 216 3.37 21.11 7.82
CA LYS A 216 2.99 20.96 9.23
C LYS A 216 1.67 21.66 9.54
N LEU A 217 1.44 22.85 8.99
CA LEU A 217 0.20 23.60 9.16
C LEU A 217 -0.99 22.90 8.47
N LEU A 218 -0.80 22.41 7.25
CA LEU A 218 -1.81 21.62 6.53
C LEU A 218 -2.19 20.37 7.32
N ILE A 219 -1.19 19.62 7.80
CA ILE A 219 -1.37 18.43 8.62
C ILE A 219 -2.12 18.76 9.91
N ALA A 220 -1.69 19.79 10.64
CA ALA A 220 -2.36 20.20 11.89
C ALA A 220 -3.83 20.57 11.65
N LYS A 221 -4.12 21.32 10.58
CA LYS A 221 -5.49 21.69 10.22
C LYS A 221 -6.32 20.48 9.79
N ALA A 222 -5.74 19.52 9.07
CA ALA A 222 -6.42 18.29 8.71
C ALA A 222 -6.72 17.40 9.94
N ILE A 223 -5.83 17.37 10.95
CA ILE A 223 -6.08 16.70 12.23
C ILE A 223 -7.26 17.35 12.97
N GLU A 224 -7.37 18.68 12.95
CA GLU A 224 -8.53 19.38 13.54
C GLU A 224 -9.85 18.97 12.85
N ILE A 225 -9.85 18.82 11.53
CA ILE A 225 -11.01 18.34 10.77
C ILE A 225 -11.35 16.90 11.17
N GLU A 226 -10.37 16.01 11.20
CA GLU A 226 -10.56 14.60 11.58
C GLU A 226 -11.14 14.49 13.00
N HIS A 227 -10.62 15.27 13.95
CA HIS A 227 -11.18 15.32 15.31
C HIS A 227 -12.62 15.82 15.32
N ALA A 228 -12.95 16.87 14.55
CA ALA A 228 -14.30 17.38 14.47
C ALA A 228 -15.28 16.36 13.83
N GLU A 229 -14.82 15.60 12.83
CA GLU A 229 -15.58 14.50 12.23
C GLU A 229 -15.81 13.35 13.22
N LYS A 230 -14.78 12.95 13.99
CA LYS A 230 -14.93 11.95 15.06
C LYS A 230 -15.87 12.41 16.18
N GLU A 231 -15.82 13.68 16.57
CA GLU A 231 -16.75 14.26 17.54
C GLU A 231 -18.21 14.19 17.05
N ARG A 232 -18.43 14.52 15.77
CA ARG A 232 -19.74 14.39 15.11
C ARG A 232 -20.22 12.95 15.14
N ASP A 233 -19.38 12.00 14.72
CA ASP A 233 -19.75 10.59 14.60
C ASP A 233 -20.06 9.98 15.98
N LYS A 234 -19.29 10.36 17.01
CA LYS A 234 -19.57 9.99 18.41
C LYS A 234 -20.89 10.56 18.91
N ALA A 235 -21.23 11.80 18.54
CA ALA A 235 -22.50 12.41 18.90
C ALA A 235 -23.68 11.67 18.24
N ILE A 236 -23.57 11.34 16.95
CA ILE A 236 -24.56 10.52 16.23
C ILE A 236 -24.73 9.16 16.92
N GLY A 237 -23.63 8.48 17.22
CA GLY A 237 -23.64 7.20 17.94
C GLY A 237 -24.24 7.26 19.35
N SER A 238 -24.26 8.45 19.96
CA SER A 238 -24.89 8.69 21.27
C SER A 238 -26.37 9.12 21.16
N GLY A 239 -26.96 9.09 19.96
CA GLY A 239 -28.37 9.42 19.72
C GLY A 239 -28.65 10.91 19.47
N VAL A 240 -27.63 11.73 19.25
CA VAL A 240 -27.82 13.14 18.89
C VAL A 240 -28.33 13.24 17.45
N THR A 241 -29.53 13.79 17.27
CA THR A 241 -30.18 13.92 15.95
C THR A 241 -29.85 15.22 15.24
N ASN A 242 -29.53 16.29 15.97
CA ASN A 242 -29.13 17.57 15.37
C ASN A 242 -27.61 17.74 15.41
N VAL A 243 -26.98 17.53 14.26
CA VAL A 243 -25.52 17.63 14.08
C VAL A 243 -25.06 18.90 13.34
N SER A 244 -25.97 19.83 13.05
CA SER A 244 -25.70 21.05 12.27
C SER A 244 -24.53 21.88 12.81
N LYS A 245 -24.35 21.93 14.14
CA LYS A 245 -23.21 22.63 14.77
C LYS A 245 -21.87 21.99 14.43
N PHE A 246 -21.81 20.65 14.40
CA PHE A 246 -20.60 19.93 14.00
C PHE A 246 -20.33 20.13 12.51
N GLU A 247 -21.36 20.04 11.66
CA GLU A 247 -21.23 20.28 10.22
C GLU A 247 -20.71 21.70 9.92
N THR A 248 -21.25 22.71 10.60
CA THR A 248 -20.78 24.10 10.45
C THR A 248 -19.32 24.25 10.89
N LYS A 249 -18.92 23.62 12.01
CA LYS A 249 -17.52 23.62 12.48
C LYS A 249 -16.60 22.95 11.46
N ILE A 250 -16.97 21.77 10.96
CA ILE A 250 -16.19 21.02 9.95
C ILE A 250 -16.05 21.84 8.67
N GLN A 251 -17.14 22.44 8.20
CA GLN A 251 -17.14 23.25 6.99
C GLN A 251 -16.22 24.46 7.12
N LYS A 252 -16.27 25.17 8.24
CA LYS A 252 -15.36 26.28 8.52
C LYS A 252 -13.89 25.83 8.53
N LEU A 253 -13.58 24.69 9.16
CA LEU A 253 -12.22 24.15 9.17
C LEU A 253 -11.75 23.76 7.76
N LYS A 254 -12.64 23.22 6.90
CA LYS A 254 -12.35 22.91 5.49
C LYS A 254 -12.08 24.18 4.67
N GLU A 255 -12.81 25.26 4.92
CA GLU A 255 -12.56 26.57 4.30
C GLU A 255 -11.22 27.17 4.73
N GLU A 256 -10.88 27.08 6.03
CA GLU A 256 -9.56 27.46 6.54
C GLU A 256 -8.44 26.65 5.89
N LEU A 257 -8.61 25.32 5.76
CA LEU A 257 -7.67 24.45 5.07
C LEU A 257 -7.50 24.85 3.61
N HIS A 258 -8.60 25.10 2.90
CA HIS A 258 -8.60 25.57 1.53
C HIS A 258 -7.85 26.90 1.39
N GLY A 259 -8.00 27.82 2.35
CA GLY A 259 -7.25 29.07 2.39
C GLY A 259 -5.73 28.89 2.53
N ILE A 260 -5.28 27.80 3.17
CA ILE A 260 -3.84 27.46 3.26
C ILE A 260 -3.32 26.92 1.91
N PHE A 261 -4.14 26.17 1.16
CA PHE A 261 -3.83 25.74 -0.21
C PHE A 261 -3.85 26.92 -1.21
N GLY A 262 -4.91 27.74 -1.18
CA GLY A 262 -5.24 28.76 -2.17
C GLY A 262 -4.30 29.98 -2.24
N LYS A 263 -3.36 30.14 -1.31
CA LYS A 263 -2.29 31.13 -1.44
C LYS A 263 -1.31 30.85 -2.59
N GLU A 264 -1.38 29.68 -3.23
CA GLU A 264 -0.47 29.27 -4.33
C GLU A 264 -1.08 29.28 -5.74
N GLU A 265 -2.38 29.02 -5.92
CA GLU A 265 -2.96 28.99 -7.28
C GLU A 265 -2.87 30.38 -7.97
N GLU A 266 -2.87 31.48 -7.20
CA GLU A 266 -2.69 32.85 -7.70
C GLU A 266 -1.21 33.24 -7.94
N GLU A 267 -0.27 32.74 -7.13
CA GLU A 267 1.16 33.04 -7.31
C GLU A 267 1.80 32.22 -8.45
N GLU A 268 1.46 30.93 -8.59
CA GLU A 268 2.00 30.07 -9.65
C GLU A 268 1.41 30.38 -11.05
N SER A 269 0.14 30.79 -11.14
CA SER A 269 -0.50 31.10 -12.44
C SER A 269 0.06 32.38 -13.08
N SER A 270 0.59 33.31 -12.28
CA SER A 270 1.16 34.57 -12.76
C SER A 270 2.57 34.43 -13.36
N ALA A 271 3.31 33.36 -13.03
CA ALA A 271 4.70 33.19 -13.42
C ALA A 271 4.93 32.36 -14.71
N ILE A 272 3.90 31.69 -15.25
CA ILE A 272 4.07 30.61 -16.26
C ILE A 272 3.73 31.05 -17.70
N ASN A 273 3.18 32.25 -17.91
CA ASN A 273 2.83 32.75 -19.25
C ASN A 273 4.02 33.39 -19.99
N LYS A 274 5.00 32.60 -20.44
CA LYS A 274 5.87 32.90 -21.61
C LYS A 274 6.78 31.70 -21.93
N GLY A 275 6.46 30.92 -22.98
CA GLY A 275 7.33 29.80 -23.38
C GLY A 275 6.98 29.06 -24.69
N CYS A 276 7.37 29.66 -25.82
CA CYS A 276 7.47 29.22 -27.22
C CYS A 276 7.11 27.75 -27.56
N THR A 277 6.12 27.57 -28.44
CA THR A 277 5.63 26.32 -29.05
C THR A 277 6.45 25.93 -30.29
N SER A 278 7.51 25.14 -30.14
CA SER A 278 7.93 24.16 -31.16
C SER A 278 8.97 23.18 -30.60
N CYS A 279 9.07 22.03 -31.28
CA CYS A 279 10.07 20.96 -31.16
C CYS A 279 9.81 19.84 -30.13
N SER A 280 9.96 18.61 -30.65
CA SER A 280 9.83 17.29 -30.01
C SER A 280 10.79 17.01 -28.85
N CYS A 281 11.62 17.99 -28.47
CA CYS A 281 12.51 17.97 -27.31
C CYS A 281 11.82 18.36 -25.98
N LYS A 282 10.53 18.73 -26.00
CA LYS A 282 9.79 19.16 -24.79
C LYS A 282 9.32 18.03 -23.87
N ALA A 283 9.02 16.84 -24.39
CA ALA A 283 8.42 15.77 -23.58
C ALA A 283 9.36 15.28 -22.45
N ASP A 284 10.68 15.37 -22.67
CA ASP A 284 11.70 14.91 -21.72
C ASP A 284 12.13 15.96 -20.69
N ASN A 285 11.55 17.17 -20.71
CA ASN A 285 11.92 18.26 -19.81
C ASN A 285 10.79 18.74 -18.87
N SER A 286 9.78 17.91 -18.65
CA SER A 286 8.74 18.15 -17.64
C SER A 286 8.28 16.85 -16.97
N GLY A 287 7.44 16.99 -15.93
CA GLY A 287 6.83 15.86 -15.25
C GLY A 287 7.80 15.10 -14.34
N MET A 288 7.38 13.90 -13.92
CA MET A 288 8.16 13.01 -13.08
C MET A 288 9.52 12.67 -13.70
N LYS A 289 9.59 12.51 -15.04
CA LYS A 289 10.84 12.19 -15.75
C LYS A 289 11.92 13.28 -15.58
N ALA A 290 11.52 14.54 -15.71
CA ALA A 290 12.45 15.65 -15.47
C ALA A 290 12.82 15.73 -13.99
N PHE A 291 11.87 15.52 -13.09
CA PHE A 291 12.10 15.60 -11.65
C PHE A 291 13.10 14.54 -11.16
N THR A 292 12.91 13.27 -11.53
CA THR A 292 13.82 12.18 -11.12
C THR A 292 15.22 12.36 -11.70
N ARG A 293 15.34 12.90 -12.93
CA ARG A 293 16.64 13.25 -13.52
C ARG A 293 17.34 14.35 -12.72
N ASP A 294 16.62 15.40 -12.36
CA ASP A 294 17.21 16.56 -11.69
C ASP A 294 17.61 16.19 -10.24
N LEU A 295 16.80 15.39 -9.54
CA LEU A 295 17.15 14.81 -8.24
C LEU A 295 18.49 14.07 -8.30
N ARG A 296 18.65 13.12 -9.25
CA ARG A 296 19.92 12.37 -9.41
C ARG A 296 21.08 13.25 -9.86
N THR A 297 20.78 14.30 -10.62
CA THR A 297 21.81 15.24 -11.09
C THR A 297 22.39 16.01 -9.91
N LYS A 298 21.53 16.53 -9.01
CA LYS A 298 21.93 17.31 -7.84
C LYS A 298 22.45 16.44 -6.70
N PHE A 299 21.73 15.41 -6.30
CA PHE A 299 22.03 14.58 -5.14
C PHE A 299 22.82 13.34 -5.57
N LYS A 300 24.14 13.51 -5.71
CA LYS A 300 25.03 12.41 -6.08
C LYS A 300 24.95 11.29 -5.04
N GLY A 301 24.64 10.09 -5.50
CA GLY A 301 24.45 8.91 -4.64
C GLY A 301 22.99 8.57 -4.35
N LEU A 302 22.02 9.41 -4.72
CA LEU A 302 20.62 8.99 -4.79
C LEU A 302 20.45 8.07 -6.00
N ASP A 303 20.67 6.78 -5.81
CA ASP A 303 20.69 5.78 -6.88
C ASP A 303 19.26 5.43 -7.31
N ASP A 304 18.41 5.22 -6.30
CA ASP A 304 17.12 4.60 -6.46
C ASP A 304 15.98 5.53 -6.06
N ILE A 305 14.92 5.57 -6.86
CA ILE A 305 13.71 6.33 -6.55
C ILE A 305 12.54 5.39 -6.75
N PHE A 306 11.83 5.12 -5.66
CA PHE A 306 10.66 4.25 -5.58
C PHE A 306 9.40 5.11 -5.47
N VAL A 307 8.27 4.53 -5.85
CA VAL A 307 6.95 5.15 -5.65
C VAL A 307 5.99 4.17 -4.99
N TRP A 308 5.02 4.69 -4.25
CA TRP A 308 3.97 3.90 -3.60
C TRP A 308 2.78 3.65 -4.54
N HIS A 309 2.14 2.47 -4.43
CA HIS A 309 0.77 2.26 -4.90
C HIS A 309 0.09 1.16 -4.08
N ALA A 310 -1.23 1.10 -4.08
CA ALA A 310 -1.95 -0.06 -3.53
C ALA A 310 -1.94 -1.23 -4.52
N LEU A 311 -2.10 -2.46 -4.05
CA LEU A 311 -2.07 -3.66 -4.91
C LEU A 311 -3.06 -3.58 -6.08
N ALA A 312 -4.27 -3.07 -5.84
CA ALA A 312 -5.32 -2.95 -6.86
C ALA A 312 -5.28 -1.63 -7.66
N GLY A 313 -4.26 -0.76 -7.46
CA GLY A 313 -4.13 0.53 -8.13
C GLY A 313 -3.85 1.65 -7.13
N ALA A 314 -4.78 2.57 -6.97
CA ALA A 314 -4.86 3.39 -5.76
C ALA A 314 -5.65 2.62 -4.67
N TRP A 315 -5.87 3.23 -3.51
CA TRP A 315 -6.64 2.60 -2.42
C TRP A 315 -8.00 2.05 -2.88
N GLY A 316 -8.77 2.83 -3.65
CA GLY A 316 -10.05 2.40 -4.24
C GLY A 316 -9.90 1.60 -5.53
N GLY A 317 -8.70 1.20 -5.93
CA GLY A 317 -8.45 0.49 -7.19
C GLY A 317 -8.42 1.39 -8.44
N VAL A 318 -8.87 0.87 -9.58
CA VAL A 318 -8.87 1.54 -10.89
C VAL A 318 -10.27 1.98 -11.29
N ARG A 319 -10.43 3.25 -11.69
CA ARG A 319 -11.72 3.82 -12.10
C ARG A 319 -12.24 3.14 -13.38
N PRO A 320 -13.46 2.56 -13.35
CA PRO A 320 -14.06 1.95 -14.54
C PRO A 320 -14.16 2.93 -15.72
N GLY A 321 -13.76 2.47 -16.90
CA GLY A 321 -13.82 3.24 -18.15
C GLY A 321 -12.76 4.34 -18.28
N ALA A 322 -11.91 4.57 -17.28
CA ALA A 322 -10.86 5.59 -17.35
C ALA A 322 -9.58 5.12 -18.07
N THR A 323 -9.37 3.80 -18.14
CA THR A 323 -8.21 3.18 -18.79
C THR A 323 -8.66 2.11 -19.80
N HIS A 324 -7.73 1.49 -20.51
CA HIS A 324 -8.01 0.36 -21.41
C HIS A 324 -8.35 -0.94 -20.67
N LEU A 325 -8.16 -0.98 -19.35
CA LEU A 325 -8.42 -2.15 -18.53
C LEU A 325 -9.91 -2.30 -18.22
N ASN A 326 -10.39 -3.54 -18.22
CA ASN A 326 -11.72 -3.89 -17.75
C ASN A 326 -11.73 -3.90 -16.21
N SER A 327 -11.94 -2.73 -15.61
CA SER A 327 -12.20 -2.62 -14.17
C SER A 327 -13.68 -2.46 -13.85
N LYS A 328 -14.10 -3.05 -12.73
CA LYS A 328 -15.47 -2.96 -12.21
C LYS A 328 -15.43 -2.65 -10.73
N ILE A 329 -16.41 -1.89 -10.24
CA ILE A 329 -16.57 -1.69 -8.80
C ILE A 329 -17.12 -2.98 -8.20
N VAL A 330 -16.31 -3.63 -7.38
CA VAL A 330 -16.65 -4.86 -6.66
C VAL A 330 -16.90 -4.49 -5.19
N PRO A 331 -18.14 -4.68 -4.69
CA PRO A 331 -18.45 -4.49 -3.28
C PRO A 331 -17.52 -5.31 -2.40
N CYS A 332 -16.92 -4.67 -1.41
CA CYS A 332 -16.03 -5.34 -0.47
C CYS A 332 -16.81 -6.08 0.60
N LYS A 333 -16.44 -7.34 0.84
CA LYS A 333 -17.03 -8.19 1.87
C LYS A 333 -15.96 -8.63 2.84
N LEU A 334 -16.18 -8.34 4.12
CA LEU A 334 -15.26 -8.78 5.17
C LEU A 334 -15.51 -10.26 5.49
N SER A 335 -14.45 -11.05 5.63
CA SER A 335 -14.57 -12.43 6.12
C SER A 335 -14.90 -12.43 7.62
N PRO A 336 -15.55 -13.48 8.15
CA PRO A 336 -15.75 -13.62 9.59
C PRO A 336 -14.44 -13.60 10.39
N GLY A 337 -13.35 -14.11 9.79
CA GLY A 337 -12.02 -14.08 10.38
C GLY A 337 -11.51 -12.65 10.60
N LEU A 338 -11.53 -11.83 9.54
CA LEU A 338 -11.10 -10.44 9.62
C LEU A 338 -12.03 -9.53 10.41
N ASP A 339 -13.34 -9.77 10.38
CA ASP A 339 -14.32 -9.06 11.20
C ASP A 339 -14.08 -9.26 12.70
N GLY A 340 -13.53 -10.43 13.07
CA GLY A 340 -13.07 -10.71 14.42
C GLY A 340 -11.74 -10.05 14.82
N THR A 341 -11.12 -9.23 13.94
CA THR A 341 -9.88 -8.52 14.24
C THR A 341 -10.13 -7.06 14.64
N MET A 342 -9.09 -6.38 15.13
CA MET A 342 -9.17 -4.98 15.53
C MET A 342 -9.65 -4.08 14.38
N THR A 343 -10.64 -3.22 14.67
CA THR A 343 -11.16 -2.22 13.73
C THR A 343 -10.04 -1.30 13.22
N ASP A 344 -10.09 -1.02 11.92
CA ASP A 344 -9.08 -0.23 11.21
C ASP A 344 -9.78 0.74 10.24
N LEU A 345 -9.38 2.02 10.27
CA LEU A 345 -10.00 3.06 9.44
C LEU A 345 -9.88 2.75 7.94
N ALA A 346 -8.75 2.18 7.50
CA ALA A 346 -8.56 1.88 6.10
C ALA A 346 -9.51 0.76 5.64
N VAL A 347 -9.76 -0.23 6.49
CA VAL A 347 -10.76 -1.28 6.21
C VAL A 347 -12.15 -0.67 6.11
N VAL A 348 -12.54 0.20 7.04
CA VAL A 348 -13.84 0.90 6.99
C VAL A 348 -13.99 1.67 5.68
N LYS A 349 -12.97 2.40 5.26
CA LYS A 349 -12.99 3.17 4.00
C LYS A 349 -12.98 2.31 2.75
N ILE A 350 -12.27 1.18 2.75
CA ILE A 350 -12.30 0.22 1.63
C ILE A 350 -13.69 -0.40 1.51
N ILE A 351 -14.35 -0.75 2.62
CA ILE A 351 -15.72 -1.26 2.60
C ILE A 351 -16.71 -0.20 2.07
N GLU A 352 -16.60 1.04 2.56
CA GLU A 352 -17.40 2.18 2.10
C GLU A 352 -17.21 2.42 0.59
N GLY A 353 -15.96 2.49 0.15
CA GLY A 353 -15.61 2.85 -1.22
C GLY A 353 -15.74 1.72 -2.22
N SER A 354 -15.72 0.46 -1.78
CA SER A 354 -15.53 -0.71 -2.66
C SER A 354 -14.24 -0.61 -3.50
N ILE A 355 -13.87 -1.67 -4.23
CA ILE A 355 -12.64 -1.66 -5.05
C ILE A 355 -12.99 -1.69 -6.53
N GLY A 356 -12.39 -0.78 -7.30
CA GLY A 356 -12.34 -0.82 -8.75
C GLY A 356 -11.36 -1.91 -9.19
N LEU A 357 -11.80 -3.17 -9.13
CA LEU A 357 -10.96 -4.32 -9.41
C LEU A 357 -10.80 -4.50 -10.92
N VAL A 358 -9.55 -4.54 -11.38
CA VAL A 358 -9.24 -4.96 -12.76
C VAL A 358 -9.49 -6.46 -12.89
N HIS A 359 -10.10 -6.90 -13.98
CA HIS A 359 -10.35 -8.31 -14.22
C HIS A 359 -9.05 -9.13 -14.11
N PRO A 360 -9.02 -10.27 -13.40
CA PRO A 360 -7.78 -11.03 -13.13
C PRO A 360 -7.02 -11.46 -14.39
N ASP A 361 -7.72 -11.71 -15.51
CA ASP A 361 -7.09 -12.02 -16.81
C ASP A 361 -6.23 -10.87 -17.36
N GLN A 362 -6.44 -9.64 -16.88
CA GLN A 362 -5.65 -8.46 -17.24
C GLN A 362 -4.67 -8.05 -16.13
N ALA A 363 -4.43 -8.87 -15.10
CA ALA A 363 -3.49 -8.53 -14.04
C ALA A 363 -2.07 -8.27 -14.58
N ASP A 364 -1.59 -9.06 -15.54
CA ASP A 364 -0.29 -8.86 -16.20
C ASP A 364 -0.22 -7.48 -16.90
N ASP A 365 -1.23 -7.15 -17.71
CA ASP A 365 -1.35 -5.87 -18.43
C ASP A 365 -1.47 -4.68 -17.48
N PHE A 366 -2.24 -4.84 -16.39
CA PHE A 366 -2.43 -3.82 -15.38
C PHE A 366 -1.11 -3.39 -14.71
N PHE A 367 -0.36 -4.34 -14.17
CA PHE A 367 0.91 -4.02 -13.52
C PHE A 367 1.95 -3.53 -14.53
N ASP A 368 2.03 -4.12 -15.73
CA ASP A 368 2.98 -3.70 -16.75
C ASP A 368 2.67 -2.29 -17.30
N SER A 369 1.39 -1.95 -17.48
CA SER A 369 0.97 -0.61 -17.90
C SER A 369 1.43 0.46 -16.91
N MET A 370 1.28 0.18 -15.61
CA MET A 370 1.74 1.08 -14.55
C MET A 370 3.27 1.12 -14.45
N HIS A 371 3.92 -0.04 -14.33
CA HIS A 371 5.35 -0.12 -14.02
C HIS A 371 6.24 0.21 -15.23
N SER A 372 5.80 -0.06 -16.45
CA SER A 372 6.54 0.34 -17.64
C SER A 372 6.56 1.86 -17.82
N TYR A 373 5.47 2.56 -17.46
CA TYR A 373 5.47 4.02 -17.36
C TYR A 373 6.46 4.50 -16.31
N LEU A 374 6.36 3.97 -15.09
CA LEU A 374 7.24 4.33 -13.97
C LEU A 374 8.72 4.15 -14.32
N SER A 375 9.09 3.01 -14.90
CA SER A 375 10.45 2.75 -15.36
C SER A 375 10.93 3.78 -16.40
N LYS A 376 10.08 4.16 -17.37
CA LYS A 376 10.40 5.19 -18.38
C LYS A 376 10.62 6.57 -17.80
N VAL A 377 9.97 6.92 -16.69
CA VAL A 377 10.16 8.20 -16.00
C VAL A 377 11.23 8.15 -14.92
N GLY A 378 12.03 7.07 -14.87
CA GLY A 378 13.20 6.95 -14.02
C GLY A 378 12.90 6.48 -12.60
N ILE A 379 11.75 5.85 -12.35
CA ILE A 379 11.51 5.10 -11.11
C ILE A 379 12.19 3.73 -11.20
N THR A 380 12.79 3.28 -10.10
CA THR A 380 13.59 2.04 -10.04
C THR A 380 12.91 0.90 -9.28
N GLY A 381 11.76 1.16 -8.65
CA GLY A 381 10.91 0.14 -8.05
C GLY A 381 9.68 0.74 -7.39
N VAL A 382 8.91 -0.11 -6.72
CA VAL A 382 7.65 0.26 -6.10
C VAL A 382 7.55 -0.19 -4.64
N LYS A 383 6.83 0.57 -3.83
CA LYS A 383 6.27 0.14 -2.55
C LYS A 383 4.80 -0.20 -2.78
N VAL A 384 4.41 -1.45 -2.55
CA VAL A 384 3.03 -1.91 -2.76
C VAL A 384 2.37 -2.18 -1.43
N ASP A 385 1.36 -1.37 -1.12
CA ASP A 385 0.53 -1.47 0.07
C ASP A 385 -0.78 -2.21 -0.23
N VAL A 386 -1.58 -2.42 0.82
CA VAL A 386 -2.90 -3.05 0.77
C VAL A 386 -2.87 -4.42 0.09
N MET A 387 -1.79 -5.18 0.30
CA MET A 387 -1.61 -6.50 -0.32
C MET A 387 -2.75 -7.47 0.02
N HIS A 388 -3.38 -7.29 1.19
CA HIS A 388 -4.50 -8.08 1.67
C HIS A 388 -5.84 -7.77 0.95
N THR A 389 -5.91 -6.73 0.10
CA THR A 389 -7.19 -6.24 -0.47
C THR A 389 -7.98 -7.28 -1.26
N LEU A 390 -7.31 -8.29 -1.82
CA LEU A 390 -7.95 -9.28 -2.69
C LEU A 390 -8.95 -10.16 -1.94
N GLU A 391 -8.77 -10.34 -0.63
CA GLU A 391 -9.71 -11.09 0.20
C GLU A 391 -11.14 -10.53 0.08
N TYR A 392 -11.27 -9.19 0.09
CA TYR A 392 -12.57 -8.52 0.12
C TYR A 392 -13.40 -8.65 -1.15
N VAL A 393 -12.76 -9.01 -2.26
CA VAL A 393 -13.33 -8.90 -3.62
C VAL A 393 -13.20 -10.19 -4.41
N SER A 394 -13.03 -11.31 -3.72
CA SER A 394 -12.70 -12.61 -4.31
C SER A 394 -13.90 -13.49 -4.67
N GLU A 395 -15.12 -13.10 -4.27
CA GLU A 395 -16.36 -13.88 -4.40
C GLU A 395 -16.54 -14.47 -5.81
N GLU A 396 -16.40 -13.65 -6.85
CA GLU A 396 -16.69 -14.04 -8.24
C GLU A 396 -15.46 -14.54 -9.01
N TYR A 397 -14.30 -14.70 -8.35
CA TYR A 397 -13.01 -14.93 -9.03
C TYR A 397 -12.25 -16.17 -8.53
N GLY A 398 -12.98 -17.26 -8.26
CA GLY A 398 -12.38 -18.52 -7.79
C GLY A 398 -11.94 -18.48 -6.33
N GLY A 399 -12.32 -17.45 -5.59
CA GLY A 399 -11.90 -17.25 -4.21
C GLY A 399 -10.54 -16.56 -4.09
N ARG A 400 -10.17 -16.22 -2.86
CA ARG A 400 -9.03 -15.36 -2.53
C ARG A 400 -7.71 -15.91 -3.04
N VAL A 401 -7.52 -17.23 -2.99
CA VAL A 401 -6.27 -17.88 -3.40
C VAL A 401 -6.08 -17.79 -4.92
N ASP A 402 -7.11 -18.05 -5.72
CA ASP A 402 -6.98 -18.03 -7.18
C ASP A 402 -6.90 -16.60 -7.72
N LEU A 403 -7.65 -15.66 -7.13
CA LEU A 403 -7.49 -14.23 -7.42
C LEU A 403 -6.07 -13.75 -7.06
N ALA A 404 -5.54 -14.15 -5.90
CA ALA A 404 -4.18 -13.85 -5.48
C ALA A 404 -3.11 -14.43 -6.41
N LYS A 405 -3.27 -15.67 -6.88
CA LYS A 405 -2.36 -16.27 -7.88
C LYS A 405 -2.30 -15.40 -9.14
N ALA A 406 -3.44 -14.95 -9.67
CA ALA A 406 -3.48 -14.10 -10.86
C ALA A 406 -2.77 -12.75 -10.63
N TYR A 407 -3.11 -12.05 -9.56
CA TYR A 407 -2.56 -10.73 -9.25
C TYR A 407 -1.06 -10.79 -8.91
N TYR A 408 -0.62 -11.72 -8.07
CA TYR A 408 0.79 -11.85 -7.71
C TYR A 408 1.66 -12.34 -8.87
N LYS A 409 1.11 -13.14 -9.78
CA LYS A 409 1.78 -13.47 -11.05
C LYS A 409 1.97 -12.21 -11.89
N GLY A 410 0.92 -11.39 -12.07
CA GLY A 410 0.99 -10.11 -12.77
C GLY A 410 2.04 -9.17 -12.20
N LEU A 411 2.01 -8.98 -10.88
CA LEU A 411 2.98 -8.17 -10.15
C LEU A 411 4.41 -8.71 -10.36
N THR A 412 4.63 -10.01 -10.18
CA THR A 412 5.95 -10.64 -10.36
C THR A 412 6.49 -10.46 -11.79
N ASN A 413 5.65 -10.67 -12.80
CA ASN A 413 6.04 -10.53 -14.20
C ASN A 413 6.43 -9.08 -14.52
N SER A 414 5.66 -8.12 -14.02
CA SER A 414 5.95 -6.70 -14.19
C SER A 414 7.25 -6.29 -13.48
N LEU A 415 7.50 -6.76 -12.25
CA LEU A 415 8.73 -6.50 -11.51
C LEU A 415 9.97 -7.03 -12.25
N LEU A 416 9.91 -8.25 -12.79
CA LEU A 416 10.98 -8.82 -13.61
C LEU A 416 11.31 -7.95 -14.82
N LYS A 417 10.26 -7.52 -15.53
CA LYS A 417 10.39 -6.76 -16.77
C LYS A 417 10.87 -5.34 -16.54
N ASN A 418 10.34 -4.65 -15.53
CA ASN A 418 10.48 -3.21 -15.39
C ASN A 418 11.48 -2.80 -14.29
N PHE A 419 11.73 -3.67 -13.29
CA PHE A 419 12.53 -3.37 -12.09
C PHE A 419 13.50 -4.48 -11.68
N LYS A 420 13.99 -5.27 -12.65
CA LYS A 420 15.00 -6.33 -12.47
C LYS A 420 14.59 -7.41 -11.45
N GLY A 421 13.31 -7.53 -11.12
CA GLY A 421 12.75 -8.51 -10.20
C GLY A 421 12.86 -8.19 -8.70
N THR A 422 13.71 -7.24 -8.29
CA THR A 422 13.95 -6.94 -6.86
C THR A 422 13.44 -5.57 -6.41
N GLY A 423 12.87 -4.77 -7.31
CA GLY A 423 12.34 -3.43 -7.01
C GLY A 423 10.97 -3.43 -6.34
N LEU A 424 10.77 -4.20 -5.26
CA LEU A 424 9.52 -4.24 -4.49
C LEU A 424 9.78 -4.10 -2.99
N PHE A 425 9.08 -3.16 -2.36
CA PHE A 425 8.78 -3.17 -0.93
C PHE A 425 7.32 -3.58 -0.74
N SER A 426 7.03 -4.76 -0.17
CA SER A 426 5.65 -5.12 0.16
C SER A 426 5.26 -4.56 1.53
N SER A 427 4.03 -4.07 1.68
CA SER A 427 3.53 -3.50 2.91
C SER A 427 2.02 -3.80 3.07
N MET A 428 1.52 -3.80 4.30
CA MET A 428 0.17 -4.27 4.64
C MET A 428 -0.14 -5.70 4.13
N GLN A 429 0.82 -6.59 4.33
CA GLN A 429 1.00 -7.86 3.64
C GLN A 429 1.00 -9.08 4.57
N GLN A 430 0.52 -8.92 5.80
CA GLN A 430 0.59 -9.96 6.84
C GLN A 430 -0.58 -10.95 6.74
N CYS A 431 -0.66 -11.63 5.60
CA CYS A 431 -1.63 -12.69 5.31
C CYS A 431 -0.93 -13.87 4.61
N ASN A 432 -1.37 -15.10 4.89
CA ASN A 432 -0.64 -16.28 4.42
C ASN A 432 -0.75 -16.55 2.91
N ASP A 433 -1.83 -16.13 2.26
CA ASP A 433 -1.91 -16.09 0.80
C ASP A 433 -0.81 -15.23 0.20
N PHE A 434 -0.51 -14.06 0.79
CA PHE A 434 0.67 -13.29 0.41
C PHE A 434 1.97 -14.06 0.68
N PHE A 435 2.14 -14.66 1.87
CA PHE A 435 3.38 -15.38 2.21
C PHE A 435 3.69 -16.51 1.22
N TYR A 436 2.67 -17.29 0.85
CA TYR A 436 2.83 -18.48 0.03
C TYR A 436 2.72 -18.22 -1.48
N LEU A 437 2.13 -17.10 -1.92
CA LEU A 437 1.91 -16.83 -3.34
C LEU A 437 2.61 -15.55 -3.81
N GLY A 438 2.70 -14.52 -2.96
CA GLY A 438 3.23 -13.20 -3.28
C GLY A 438 4.74 -13.04 -3.04
N THR A 439 5.40 -13.96 -2.35
CA THR A 439 6.81 -13.80 -1.95
C THR A 439 7.83 -14.47 -2.88
N LYS A 440 7.46 -14.87 -4.11
CA LYS A 440 8.36 -15.60 -5.01
C LYS A 440 9.68 -14.85 -5.31
N GLN A 441 9.61 -13.54 -5.51
CA GLN A 441 10.79 -12.68 -5.74
C GLN A 441 11.02 -11.64 -4.64
N ASN A 442 9.97 -11.35 -3.87
CA ASN A 442 10.03 -10.33 -2.86
C ASN A 442 10.82 -10.78 -1.63
N SER A 443 11.88 -10.05 -1.31
CA SER A 443 12.73 -10.25 -0.13
C SER A 443 12.59 -9.12 0.90
N ILE A 444 11.78 -8.09 0.65
CA ILE A 444 11.59 -6.97 1.56
C ILE A 444 10.11 -6.78 1.91
N GLY A 445 9.81 -6.91 3.21
CA GLY A 445 8.53 -6.56 3.78
C GLY A 445 8.68 -5.38 4.74
N ARG A 446 7.79 -4.39 4.65
CA ARG A 446 7.63 -3.40 5.71
C ARG A 446 7.08 -4.11 6.94
N VAL A 447 7.71 -3.82 8.07
CA VAL A 447 7.17 -4.06 9.40
C VAL A 447 6.92 -2.71 10.04
N GLY A 448 5.87 -2.58 10.83
CA GLY A 448 5.51 -1.36 11.52
C GLY A 448 4.53 -1.68 12.64
N ASP A 449 4.52 -0.82 13.66
CA ASP A 449 3.54 -0.86 14.76
C ASP A 449 2.23 -0.15 14.40
#